data_AF-A0A3D5C1T8-F1
#
_entry.id   AF-A0A3D5C1T8-F1
#
_cell.length_a   1.000
_cell.length_b   1.000
_cell.length_c   1.000
_cell.angle_alpha   90.00
_cell.angle_beta   90.00
_cell.angle_gamma   90.00
#
_symmetry.space_group_name_H-M   'P 1'
#
loop_
_entity.id
_entity.type
_entity.pdbx_description
1 polymer ?
#
loop_
_entity_poly.entity_id
_entity_poly.type
_entity_poly.pdbx_seq_one_letter_code
_entity_poly.pdbx_strand_id
1 'polypeptide(L)'
;HTNSLHVILKEMVKAFEGKIEDGDVIVSNDPYSGNTHVGDFVTACPVFYKGEHLFWSVTKGHQLDCGAYEATSIAPSAKNVWQEALQLPPIKFYERGKPRQDVINMYLANVRYKDMLYGDLMAQLGSIWNGKRRMVELVDEYGPDELTRYIDAIIDYAHRRTSEEIRAIPDGSYVGESWIDSDGMGNTNLTVRAEVTVKDDHVHVDYSGSAPQGGGGVNGTQGVMDASSGIPILCAIDPEIPHNEGCLRHISCEAPEGSIVKAKYPAATAMATLTPATQEMEAVWKALAQATPDRTSAGYGSFQCCPSLSGIDNRGDEPTEWAAVLFNGASGG
;
A
#
# COMPACT_ATOMS: atom_id res chain seq x y z
N HIS A 1 -2.45 -2.41 -1.84
CA HIS A 1 -1.11 -2.70 -1.27
C HIS A 1 -0.06 -3.08 -2.31
N THR A 2 -0.36 -3.96 -3.29
CA THR A 2 0.63 -4.44 -4.29
C THR A 2 1.09 -3.37 -5.28
N ASN A 3 0.18 -2.50 -5.73
CA ASN A 3 0.47 -1.52 -6.79
C ASN A 3 1.46 -0.41 -6.39
N SER A 4 1.71 -0.20 -5.10
CA SER A 4 2.63 0.83 -4.59
C SER A 4 3.81 0.27 -3.78
N LEU A 5 3.93 -1.05 -3.64
CA LEU A 5 5.00 -1.69 -2.86
C LEU A 5 6.40 -1.38 -3.41
N HIS A 6 6.50 -1.20 -4.72
CA HIS A 6 7.74 -0.88 -5.40
C HIS A 6 8.26 0.53 -5.05
N VAL A 7 7.39 1.48 -4.67
CA VAL A 7 7.77 2.86 -4.34
C VAL A 7 8.57 2.89 -3.04
N ILE A 8 8.00 2.34 -1.97
CA ILE A 8 8.68 2.26 -0.68
C ILE A 8 9.91 1.34 -0.72
N LEU A 9 9.88 0.27 -1.52
CA LEU A 9 11.08 -0.56 -1.72
C LEU A 9 12.24 0.26 -2.30
N LYS A 10 11.99 1.14 -3.29
CA LYS A 10 13.03 2.02 -3.86
C LYS A 10 13.64 2.94 -2.79
N GLU A 11 12.82 3.52 -1.91
CA GLU A 11 13.32 4.34 -0.80
C GLU A 11 14.10 3.51 0.24
N MET A 12 13.66 2.29 0.53
CA MET A 12 14.40 1.36 1.40
C MET A 12 15.77 1.00 0.83
N VAL A 13 15.85 0.73 -0.49
CA VAL A 13 17.11 0.45 -1.18
C VAL A 13 18.04 1.66 -1.13
N LYS A 14 17.52 2.84 -1.45
CA LYS A 14 18.26 4.10 -1.45
C LYS A 14 18.84 4.45 -0.08
N ALA A 15 18.09 4.22 1.00
CA ALA A 15 18.55 4.49 2.36
C ALA A 15 19.80 3.67 2.77
N PHE A 16 20.02 2.51 2.13
CA PHE A 16 21.14 1.61 2.39
C PHE A 16 22.01 1.37 1.16
N GLU A 17 22.02 2.30 0.20
CA GLU A 17 22.82 2.17 -1.03
C GLU A 17 24.30 1.90 -0.69
N GLY A 18 24.87 0.87 -1.34
CA GLY A 18 26.23 0.41 -1.08
C GLY A 18 26.47 -0.26 0.29
N LYS A 19 25.41 -0.49 1.09
CA LYS A 19 25.48 -1.09 2.43
C LYS A 19 24.50 -2.26 2.61
N ILE A 20 23.92 -2.76 1.53
CA ILE A 20 23.02 -3.92 1.53
C ILE A 20 23.86 -5.19 1.42
N GLU A 21 23.63 -6.12 2.33
CA GLU A 21 24.37 -7.36 2.47
C GLU A 21 23.42 -8.56 2.55
N ASP A 22 23.93 -9.75 2.21
CA ASP A 22 23.13 -10.96 2.34
C ASP A 22 22.72 -11.20 3.79
N GLY A 23 21.43 -11.51 3.99
CA GLY A 23 20.83 -11.72 5.31
C GLY A 23 20.37 -10.45 6.01
N ASP A 24 20.51 -9.27 5.39
CA ASP A 24 19.83 -8.07 5.89
C ASP A 24 18.31 -8.20 5.77
N VAL A 25 17.58 -7.58 6.70
CA VAL A 25 16.13 -7.37 6.59
C VAL A 25 15.83 -5.92 6.94
N ILE A 26 15.22 -5.20 6.01
CA ILE A 26 14.85 -3.79 6.15
C ILE A 26 13.35 -3.71 6.40
N VAL A 27 12.94 -2.88 7.35
CA VAL A 27 11.53 -2.60 7.69
C VAL A 27 11.27 -1.10 7.56
N SER A 28 10.08 -0.72 7.09
CA SER A 28 9.57 0.65 7.17
C SER A 28 8.04 0.68 7.21
N ASN A 29 7.48 1.71 7.85
CA ASN A 29 6.05 2.03 7.77
C ASN A 29 5.78 3.47 7.30
N ASP A 30 6.82 4.20 6.85
CA ASP A 30 6.74 5.64 6.61
C ASP A 30 5.82 5.99 5.42
N PRO A 31 4.64 6.63 5.65
CA PRO A 31 3.70 7.00 4.59
C PRO A 31 4.29 8.01 3.60
N TYR A 32 5.26 8.83 4.03
CA TYR A 32 5.87 9.87 3.20
C TYR A 32 7.02 9.35 2.32
N SER A 33 7.43 8.10 2.52
CA SER A 33 8.37 7.36 1.65
C SER A 33 7.64 6.45 0.66
N GLY A 34 6.37 6.74 0.33
CA GLY A 34 5.57 5.97 -0.63
C GLY A 34 4.86 4.76 -0.03
N ASN A 35 4.77 4.67 1.30
CA ASN A 35 3.89 3.68 1.94
C ASN A 35 2.42 4.09 1.86
N THR A 36 1.53 3.16 2.16
CA THR A 36 0.08 3.37 2.12
C THR A 36 -0.44 4.12 3.33
N HIS A 37 -0.06 3.70 4.54
CA HIS A 37 -0.26 4.44 5.79
C HIS A 37 0.67 3.87 6.88
N VAL A 38 0.71 4.52 8.05
CA VAL A 38 1.57 4.10 9.18
C VAL A 38 1.30 2.71 9.74
N GLY A 39 0.08 2.18 9.54
CA GLY A 39 -0.31 0.85 10.01
C GLY A 39 0.25 -0.30 9.17
N ASP A 40 0.73 -0.02 7.96
CA ASP A 40 1.24 -1.04 7.04
C ASP A 40 2.76 -1.16 7.14
N PHE A 41 3.25 -2.29 7.62
CA PHE A 41 4.69 -2.52 7.74
C PHE A 41 5.20 -3.24 6.51
N VAL A 42 6.18 -2.64 5.83
CA VAL A 42 6.87 -3.26 4.70
C VAL A 42 8.18 -3.84 5.16
N THR A 43 8.37 -5.12 4.90
CA THR A 43 9.56 -5.88 5.27
C THR A 43 10.17 -6.44 3.99
N ALA A 44 11.44 -6.14 3.76
CA ALA A 44 12.17 -6.52 2.55
C ALA A 44 13.50 -7.19 2.91
N CYS A 45 13.85 -8.26 2.19
CA CYS A 45 15.19 -8.84 2.25
C CYS A 45 15.78 -9.01 0.85
N PRO A 46 17.09 -8.74 0.67
CA PRO A 46 17.76 -8.94 -0.60
C PRO A 46 17.99 -10.45 -0.83
N VAL A 47 17.93 -10.85 -2.09
CA VAL A 47 18.20 -12.21 -2.56
C VAL A 47 19.54 -12.19 -3.27
N PHE A 48 20.55 -12.73 -2.58
CA PHE A 48 21.89 -12.91 -3.14
C PHE A 48 22.08 -14.30 -3.72
N TYR A 49 22.83 -14.38 -4.82
CA TYR A 49 23.30 -15.63 -5.41
C TYR A 49 24.80 -15.50 -5.72
N LYS A 50 25.63 -16.39 -5.16
CA LYS A 50 27.09 -16.40 -5.35
C LYS A 50 27.78 -15.03 -5.14
N GLY A 51 27.28 -14.25 -4.18
CA GLY A 51 27.82 -12.93 -3.84
C GLY A 51 27.25 -11.76 -4.65
N GLU A 52 26.37 -12.02 -5.61
CA GLU A 52 25.67 -11.01 -6.39
C GLU A 52 24.24 -10.82 -5.89
N HIS A 53 23.79 -9.57 -5.78
CA HIS A 53 22.42 -9.22 -5.43
C HIS A 53 21.55 -9.22 -6.69
N LEU A 54 20.56 -10.12 -6.75
CA LEU A 54 19.73 -10.30 -7.95
C LEU A 54 18.30 -9.80 -7.78
N PHE A 55 17.66 -10.10 -6.64
CA PHE A 55 16.23 -9.83 -6.43
C PHE A 55 15.94 -9.33 -5.02
N TRP A 56 14.70 -8.89 -4.80
CA TRP A 56 14.15 -8.62 -3.48
C TRP A 56 12.98 -9.54 -3.19
N SER A 57 12.88 -9.99 -1.95
CA SER A 57 11.68 -10.63 -1.41
C SER A 57 11.02 -9.67 -0.43
N VAL A 58 9.77 -9.30 -0.68
CA VAL A 58 9.09 -8.21 0.03
C VAL A 58 7.70 -8.64 0.45
N THR A 59 7.31 -8.24 1.66
CA THR A 59 5.95 -8.41 2.15
C THR A 59 5.47 -7.13 2.82
N LYS A 60 4.16 -6.90 2.78
CA LYS A 60 3.49 -5.81 3.52
C LYS A 60 2.44 -6.44 4.41
N GLY A 61 2.45 -6.09 5.69
CA GLY A 61 1.51 -6.60 6.69
C GLY A 61 0.89 -5.45 7.47
N HIS A 62 -0.43 -5.38 7.46
CA HIS A 62 -1.17 -4.43 8.28
C HIS A 62 -1.07 -4.85 9.75
N GLN A 63 -0.71 -3.91 10.61
CA GLN A 63 -0.54 -4.12 12.05
C GLN A 63 -1.81 -3.75 12.81
N LEU A 64 -2.13 -4.52 13.86
CA LEU A 64 -3.27 -4.25 14.74
C LEU A 64 -3.11 -2.95 15.56
N ASP A 65 -1.87 -2.64 15.95
CA ASP A 65 -1.50 -1.46 16.71
C ASP A 65 -0.11 -1.01 16.24
N CYS A 66 0.10 0.30 16.19
CA CYS A 66 1.38 0.88 15.77
C CYS A 66 1.88 1.97 16.73
N GLY A 67 1.33 2.02 17.95
CA GLY A 67 1.73 3.00 18.96
C GLY A 67 1.04 4.36 18.85
N ALA A 68 -0.13 4.42 18.19
CA ALA A 68 -0.97 5.62 18.18
C ALA A 68 -1.37 6.04 19.61
N TYR A 69 -1.85 7.27 19.78
CA TYR A 69 -2.38 7.74 21.08
C TYR A 69 -3.60 6.94 21.57
N GLU A 70 -4.30 6.24 20.65
CA GLU A 70 -5.37 5.27 20.89
C GLU A 70 -4.92 3.84 20.53
N ALA A 71 -5.61 2.82 21.03
CA ALA A 71 -5.30 1.41 20.76
C ALA A 71 -5.80 0.96 19.38
N THR A 72 -5.13 1.43 18.33
CA THR A 72 -5.48 1.16 16.92
C THR A 72 -4.30 1.48 16.00
N SER A 73 -4.36 1.00 14.76
CA SER A 73 -3.50 1.44 13.65
C SER A 73 -4.19 2.40 12.67
N ILE A 74 -5.47 2.71 12.92
CA ILE A 74 -6.33 3.53 12.05
C ILE A 74 -6.94 4.71 12.82
N ALA A 75 -6.11 5.49 13.54
CA ALA A 75 -6.56 6.60 14.40
C ALA A 75 -7.13 7.79 13.58
N PRO A 76 -8.46 7.96 13.48
CA PRO A 76 -9.06 8.93 12.56
C PRO A 76 -8.88 10.38 13.04
N SER A 77 -8.77 10.60 14.36
CA SER A 77 -8.67 11.94 14.97
C SER A 77 -7.22 12.36 15.25
N ALA A 78 -6.23 11.56 14.83
CA ALA A 78 -4.82 11.97 14.87
C ALA A 78 -4.63 13.20 13.97
N LYS A 79 -4.01 14.25 14.49
CA LYS A 79 -3.78 15.51 13.75
C LYS A 79 -2.50 15.51 12.93
N ASN A 80 -1.56 14.65 13.30
CA ASN A 80 -0.26 14.55 12.67
C ASN A 80 0.29 13.13 12.79
N VAL A 81 1.29 12.82 11.98
CA VAL A 81 1.89 11.49 11.85
C VAL A 81 2.45 10.95 13.18
N TRP A 82 2.87 11.82 14.10
CA TRP A 82 3.39 11.43 15.41
C TRP A 82 2.32 10.98 16.39
N GLN A 83 1.05 11.34 16.15
CA GLN A 83 -0.07 10.88 16.97
C GLN A 83 -0.57 9.51 16.53
N GLU A 84 -0.30 9.09 15.29
CA GLU A 84 -0.85 7.86 14.73
C GLU A 84 0.08 6.66 14.80
N ALA A 85 1.41 6.81 14.92
CA ALA A 85 2.30 5.67 15.08
C ALA A 85 3.73 6.03 15.52
N LEU A 86 4.45 5.02 16.01
CA LEU A 86 5.91 4.99 15.90
C LEU A 86 6.31 5.04 14.43
N GLN A 87 7.09 6.06 14.07
CA GLN A 87 7.61 6.21 12.71
C GLN A 87 8.88 5.38 12.53
N LEU A 88 8.82 4.38 11.66
CA LEU A 88 9.93 3.57 11.22
C LEU A 88 10.37 4.02 9.83
N PRO A 89 11.39 4.90 9.72
CA PRO A 89 12.09 5.08 8.45
C PRO A 89 12.73 3.74 8.04
N PRO A 90 13.22 3.59 6.79
CA PRO A 90 13.97 2.38 6.41
C PRO A 90 15.05 2.04 7.45
N ILE A 91 14.86 0.92 8.15
CA ILE A 91 15.72 0.49 9.25
C ILE A 91 15.94 -1.02 9.17
N LYS A 92 17.17 -1.47 9.47
CA LYS A 92 17.49 -2.90 9.51
C LYS A 92 16.99 -3.53 10.80
N PHE A 93 16.10 -4.51 10.67
CA PHE A 93 15.72 -5.42 11.77
C PHE A 93 16.64 -6.63 11.83
N TYR A 94 17.25 -7.01 10.71
CA TYR A 94 18.35 -7.98 10.67
C TYR A 94 19.52 -7.37 9.93
N GLU A 95 20.72 -7.62 10.45
CA GLU A 95 21.98 -7.20 9.85
C GLU A 95 22.85 -8.43 9.65
N ARG A 96 23.12 -8.78 8.38
CA ARG A 96 23.89 -9.96 7.97
C ARG A 96 23.42 -11.25 8.65
N GLY A 97 22.11 -11.47 8.65
CA GLY A 97 21.45 -12.66 9.21
C GLY A 97 21.29 -12.65 10.72
N LYS A 98 21.72 -11.58 11.42
CA LYS A 98 21.59 -11.47 12.88
C LYS A 98 20.49 -10.47 13.24
N PRO A 99 19.55 -10.82 14.15
CA PRO A 99 18.52 -9.89 14.58
C PRO A 99 19.14 -8.71 15.33
N ARG A 100 18.67 -7.51 15.00
CA ARG A 100 18.93 -6.26 15.74
C ARG A 100 17.97 -6.18 16.91
N GLN A 101 18.26 -6.96 17.96
CA GLN A 101 17.37 -7.08 19.13
C GLN A 101 17.12 -5.73 19.82
N ASP A 102 18.09 -4.82 19.78
CA ASP A 102 17.96 -3.43 20.22
C ASP A 102 16.82 -2.70 19.49
N VAL A 103 16.76 -2.82 18.16
CA VAL A 103 15.74 -2.19 17.31
C VAL A 103 14.37 -2.86 17.50
N ILE A 104 14.34 -4.20 17.52
CA ILE A 104 13.10 -4.96 17.72
C ILE A 104 12.51 -4.66 19.10
N ASN A 105 13.33 -4.61 20.15
CA ASN A 105 12.87 -4.25 21.50
C ASN A 105 12.36 -2.81 21.57
N MET A 106 13.00 -1.87 20.86
CA MET A 106 12.52 -0.49 20.76
C MET A 106 11.14 -0.43 20.10
N TYR A 107 10.95 -1.12 18.98
CA TYR A 107 9.64 -1.23 18.32
C TYR A 107 8.59 -1.82 19.27
N LEU A 108 8.85 -2.99 19.87
CA LEU A 108 7.92 -3.66 20.77
C LEU A 108 7.63 -2.86 22.04
N ALA A 109 8.54 -1.98 22.48
CA ALA A 109 8.28 -1.09 23.62
C ALA A 109 7.26 0.00 23.34
N ASN A 110 7.00 0.31 22.06
CA ASN A 110 6.11 1.40 21.62
C ASN A 110 4.75 0.90 21.11
N VAL A 111 4.44 -0.38 21.27
CA VAL A 111 3.16 -0.98 20.86
C VAL A 111 2.51 -1.74 22.02
N ARG A 112 1.19 -1.88 21.96
CA ARG A 112 0.38 -2.49 23.04
C ARG A 112 0.43 -4.02 23.02
N TYR A 113 0.08 -4.62 21.87
CA TYR A 113 -0.09 -6.07 21.73
C TYR A 113 1.21 -6.79 21.33
N LYS A 114 2.24 -6.67 22.17
CA LYS A 114 3.62 -7.06 21.84
C LYS A 114 3.76 -8.48 21.31
N ASP A 115 3.12 -9.46 21.95
CA ASP A 115 3.26 -10.86 21.56
C ASP A 115 2.60 -11.13 20.20
N MET A 116 1.44 -10.51 19.94
CA MET A 116 0.73 -10.63 18.65
C MET A 116 1.54 -9.97 17.53
N LEU A 117 2.00 -8.74 17.76
CA LEU A 117 2.76 -7.97 16.78
C LEU A 117 4.16 -8.55 16.52
N TYR A 118 4.78 -9.15 17.54
CA TYR A 118 5.98 -9.95 17.34
C TYR A 118 5.68 -11.20 16.50
N GLY A 119 4.53 -11.84 16.72
CA GLY A 119 4.00 -12.91 15.86
C GLY A 119 3.82 -12.47 14.40
N ASP A 120 3.23 -11.30 14.16
CA ASP A 120 3.08 -10.72 12.82
C ASP A 120 4.44 -10.45 12.16
N LEU A 121 5.40 -9.89 12.91
CA LEU A 121 6.77 -9.73 12.44
C LEU A 121 7.39 -11.09 12.05
N MET A 122 7.25 -12.12 12.89
CA MET A 122 7.75 -13.47 12.57
C MET A 122 7.08 -14.05 11.32
N ALA A 123 5.78 -13.81 11.13
CA ALA A 123 5.06 -14.24 9.94
C ALA A 123 5.57 -13.52 8.68
N GLN A 124 5.83 -12.21 8.76
CA GLN A 124 6.42 -11.44 7.67
C GLN A 124 7.83 -11.93 7.33
N LEU A 125 8.68 -12.16 8.33
CA LEU A 125 10.03 -12.71 8.15
C LEU A 125 9.99 -14.12 7.52
N GLY A 126 9.11 -14.99 7.99
CA GLY A 126 8.91 -16.32 7.43
C GLY A 126 8.51 -16.26 5.95
N SER A 127 7.61 -15.35 5.60
CA SER A 127 7.16 -15.13 4.22
C SER A 127 8.32 -14.70 3.31
N ILE A 128 9.06 -13.64 3.69
CA ILE A 128 10.14 -13.13 2.83
C ILE A 128 11.32 -14.10 2.74
N TRP A 129 11.65 -14.84 3.80
CA TRP A 129 12.72 -15.84 3.76
C TRP A 129 12.33 -17.05 2.92
N ASN A 130 11.06 -17.46 2.96
CA ASN A 130 10.55 -18.47 2.03
C ASN A 130 10.65 -17.97 0.59
N GLY A 131 10.23 -16.73 0.31
CA GLY A 131 10.38 -16.11 -1.01
C GLY A 131 11.83 -16.09 -1.49
N LYS A 132 12.76 -15.64 -0.63
CA LYS A 132 14.21 -15.67 -0.90
C LYS A 132 14.69 -17.07 -1.26
N ARG A 133 14.36 -18.07 -0.46
CA ARG A 133 14.76 -19.47 -0.71
C ARG A 133 14.26 -19.96 -2.08
N ARG A 134 12.98 -19.73 -2.39
CA ARG A 134 12.38 -20.17 -3.66
C ARG A 134 12.99 -19.45 -4.86
N MET A 135 13.34 -18.17 -4.72
CA MET A 135 14.08 -17.45 -5.77
C MET A 135 15.47 -18.03 -5.99
N VAL A 136 16.21 -18.36 -4.93
CA VAL A 136 17.52 -19.03 -5.06
C VAL A 136 17.39 -20.40 -5.74
N GLU A 137 16.39 -21.20 -5.38
CA GLU A 137 16.12 -22.49 -6.03
C GLU A 137 15.85 -22.33 -7.54
N LEU A 138 15.10 -21.29 -7.95
CA LEU A 138 14.89 -20.99 -9.37
C LEU A 138 16.18 -20.55 -10.08
N VAL A 139 17.03 -19.75 -9.42
CA VAL A 139 18.34 -19.36 -9.97
C VAL A 139 19.27 -20.57 -10.10
N ASP A 140 19.21 -21.52 -9.18
CA ASP A 140 19.98 -22.78 -9.28
C ASP A 140 19.49 -23.68 -10.43
N GLU A 141 18.19 -23.72 -10.69
CA GLU A 141 17.60 -24.54 -11.75
C GLU A 141 17.85 -23.97 -13.16
N TYR A 142 17.62 -22.67 -13.35
CA TYR A 142 17.67 -22.03 -14.67
C TYR A 142 18.95 -21.21 -14.91
N GLY A 143 19.65 -20.80 -13.86
CA GLY A 143 20.71 -19.79 -13.95
C GLY A 143 20.16 -18.35 -13.95
N PRO A 144 20.98 -17.37 -13.54
CA PRO A 144 20.54 -15.98 -13.34
C PRO A 144 20.07 -15.30 -14.63
N ASP A 145 20.78 -15.52 -15.75
CA ASP A 145 20.47 -14.88 -17.03
C ASP A 145 19.15 -15.40 -17.63
N GLU A 146 18.93 -16.72 -17.58
CA GLU A 146 17.73 -17.35 -18.12
C GLU A 146 16.50 -17.01 -17.26
N LEU A 147 16.64 -17.02 -15.93
CA LEU A 147 15.56 -16.61 -15.04
C LEU A 147 15.18 -15.14 -15.25
N THR A 148 16.16 -14.25 -15.38
CA THR A 148 15.91 -12.82 -15.68
C THR A 148 15.13 -12.67 -16.97
N ARG A 149 15.52 -13.40 -18.03
CA ARG A 149 14.79 -13.40 -19.31
C ARG A 149 13.34 -13.86 -19.17
N TYR A 150 13.06 -14.86 -18.32
CA TYR A 150 11.68 -15.30 -18.07
C TYR A 150 10.85 -14.25 -17.33
N ILE A 151 11.45 -13.58 -16.35
CA ILE A 151 10.79 -12.48 -15.63
C ILE A 151 10.46 -11.33 -16.59
N ASP A 152 11.43 -10.92 -17.42
CA ASP A 152 11.23 -9.88 -18.43
C ASP A 152 10.13 -10.27 -19.41
N ALA A 153 10.08 -11.53 -19.86
CA ALA A 153 9.04 -12.00 -20.76
C ALA A 153 7.63 -11.95 -20.13
N ILE A 154 7.49 -12.22 -18.83
CA ILE A 154 6.20 -12.11 -18.11
C ILE A 154 5.78 -10.64 -17.97
N ILE A 155 6.73 -9.75 -17.71
CA ILE A 155 6.48 -8.29 -17.62
C ILE A 155 6.08 -7.74 -18.99
N ASP A 156 6.79 -8.12 -20.06
CA ASP A 156 6.51 -7.69 -21.42
C ASP A 156 5.19 -8.25 -21.95
N TYR A 157 4.83 -9.49 -21.57
CA TYR A 157 3.53 -10.06 -21.86
C TYR A 157 2.41 -9.22 -21.23
N ALA A 158 2.52 -8.93 -19.93
CA ALA A 158 1.56 -8.11 -19.21
C ALA A 158 1.43 -6.71 -19.83
N HIS A 159 2.55 -6.08 -20.14
CA HIS A 159 2.57 -4.81 -20.86
C HIS A 159 1.80 -4.83 -22.17
N ARG A 160 2.09 -5.81 -23.04
CA ARG A 160 1.46 -5.87 -24.36
C ARG A 160 -0.04 -6.08 -24.23
N ARG A 161 -0.48 -7.00 -23.36
CA ARG A 161 -1.90 -7.26 -23.13
C ARG A 161 -2.60 -6.04 -22.52
N THR A 162 -2.01 -5.37 -21.54
CA THR A 162 -2.58 -4.13 -20.97
C THR A 162 -2.66 -3.01 -22.01
N SER A 163 -1.64 -2.86 -22.87
CA SER A 163 -1.67 -1.88 -23.97
C SER A 163 -2.84 -2.14 -24.93
N GLU A 164 -3.04 -3.41 -25.32
CA GLU A 164 -4.18 -3.83 -26.16
C GLU A 164 -5.53 -3.50 -25.50
N GLU A 165 -5.68 -3.78 -24.20
CA GLU A 165 -6.90 -3.50 -23.45
C GLU A 165 -7.17 -2.01 -23.27
N ILE A 166 -6.15 -1.19 -22.98
CA ILE A 166 -6.32 0.26 -22.84
C ILE A 166 -6.67 0.91 -24.17
N ARG A 167 -6.06 0.49 -25.29
CA ARG A 167 -6.41 0.99 -26.64
C ARG A 167 -7.85 0.69 -27.05
N ALA A 168 -8.49 -0.29 -26.42
CA ALA A 168 -9.90 -0.60 -26.66
C ALA A 168 -10.84 0.35 -25.90
N ILE A 169 -10.34 1.07 -24.89
CA ILE A 169 -11.06 2.15 -24.23
C ILE A 169 -11.05 3.36 -25.17
N PRO A 170 -12.20 4.02 -25.43
CA PRO A 170 -12.20 5.21 -26.25
C PRO A 170 -11.28 6.30 -25.69
N ASP A 171 -10.45 6.88 -26.57
CA ASP A 171 -9.65 8.06 -26.22
C ASP A 171 -10.55 9.21 -25.79
N GLY A 172 -10.19 9.88 -24.69
CA GLY A 172 -10.98 10.97 -24.13
C GLY A 172 -10.60 11.32 -22.70
N SER A 173 -11.23 12.36 -22.17
CA SER A 173 -11.13 12.76 -20.78
C SER A 173 -12.48 12.60 -20.12
N TYR A 174 -12.51 11.85 -19.02
CA TYR A 174 -13.72 11.50 -18.29
C TYR A 174 -13.59 11.97 -16.85
N VAL A 175 -14.68 12.48 -16.28
CA VAL A 175 -14.65 13.09 -14.94
C VAL A 175 -15.55 12.32 -14.01
N GLY A 176 -15.03 11.92 -12.86
CA GLY A 176 -15.79 11.32 -11.79
C GLY A 176 -15.54 12.02 -10.46
N GLU A 177 -16.58 12.06 -9.64
CA GLU A 177 -16.56 12.71 -8.34
C GLU A 177 -17.14 11.78 -7.27
N SER A 178 -16.54 11.87 -6.10
CA SER A 178 -16.96 11.19 -4.88
C SER A 178 -16.71 12.13 -3.70
N TRP A 179 -17.19 11.75 -2.51
CA TRP A 179 -17.16 12.63 -1.35
C TRP A 179 -16.81 11.86 -0.09
N ILE A 180 -15.94 12.47 0.70
CA ILE A 180 -15.75 12.14 2.11
C ILE A 180 -16.74 13.03 2.88
N ASP A 181 -17.67 12.39 3.59
CA ASP A 181 -18.75 13.07 4.30
C ASP A 181 -18.22 13.95 5.45
N SER A 182 -17.23 13.45 6.19
CA SER A 182 -16.58 14.15 7.31
C SER A 182 -15.14 13.68 7.53
N ASP A 183 -14.24 14.60 7.90
CA ASP A 183 -12.90 14.24 8.40
C ASP A 183 -12.86 14.04 9.93
N GLY A 184 -14.01 14.14 10.60
CA GLY A 184 -14.12 14.09 12.06
C GLY A 184 -13.57 15.33 12.79
N MET A 185 -13.07 16.32 12.06
CA MET A 185 -12.40 17.52 12.58
C MET A 185 -13.13 18.82 12.21
N GLY A 186 -14.35 18.70 11.70
CA GLY A 186 -15.25 19.82 11.37
C GLY A 186 -15.33 20.15 9.89
N ASN A 187 -14.51 19.53 9.04
CA ASN A 187 -14.68 19.61 7.59
C ASN A 187 -15.71 18.57 7.14
N THR A 188 -16.55 18.94 6.20
CA THR A 188 -17.60 18.06 5.64
C THR A 188 -17.68 18.22 4.13
N ASN A 189 -18.20 17.21 3.45
CA ASN A 189 -18.36 17.19 1.98
C ASN A 189 -17.04 17.44 1.23
N LEU A 190 -15.95 16.84 1.71
CA LEU A 190 -14.64 16.93 1.08
C LEU A 190 -14.68 16.16 -0.25
N THR A 191 -14.59 16.89 -1.36
CA THR A 191 -14.69 16.30 -2.69
C THR A 191 -13.40 15.60 -3.08
N VAL A 192 -13.52 14.40 -3.64
CA VAL A 192 -12.44 13.72 -4.36
C VAL A 192 -12.87 13.68 -5.83
N ARG A 193 -12.10 14.36 -6.68
CA ARG A 193 -12.41 14.51 -8.11
C ARG A 193 -11.27 13.91 -8.92
N ALA A 194 -11.59 12.99 -9.82
CA ALA A 194 -10.65 12.38 -10.75
C ALA A 194 -11.00 12.77 -12.19
N GLU A 195 -10.02 13.31 -12.92
CA GLU A 195 -10.05 13.38 -14.38
C GLU A 195 -9.23 12.24 -14.96
N VAL A 196 -9.88 11.30 -15.62
CA VAL A 196 -9.22 10.16 -16.25
C VAL A 196 -9.08 10.46 -17.73
N THR A 197 -7.85 10.70 -18.18
CA THR A 197 -7.52 10.87 -19.61
C THR A 197 -6.97 9.57 -20.15
N VAL A 198 -7.67 9.01 -21.14
CA VAL A 198 -7.23 7.85 -21.93
C VAL A 198 -6.71 8.38 -23.25
N LYS A 199 -5.49 7.97 -23.61
CA LYS A 199 -4.89 8.29 -24.88
C LYS A 199 -3.96 7.17 -25.32
N ASP A 200 -4.21 6.62 -26.51
CA ASP A 200 -3.46 5.49 -27.05
C ASP A 200 -3.51 4.29 -26.09
N ASP A 201 -2.39 3.91 -25.48
CA ASP A 201 -2.29 2.86 -24.47
C ASP A 201 -2.01 3.39 -23.06
N HIS A 202 -2.17 4.70 -22.84
CA HIS A 202 -1.90 5.33 -21.57
C HIS A 202 -3.17 5.88 -20.90
N VAL A 203 -3.22 5.72 -19.58
CA VAL A 203 -4.24 6.34 -18.73
C VAL A 203 -3.55 7.27 -17.73
N HIS A 204 -4.02 8.51 -17.66
CA HIS A 204 -3.57 9.50 -16.70
C HIS A 204 -4.73 9.94 -15.81
N VAL A 205 -4.54 9.90 -14.49
CA VAL A 205 -5.55 10.29 -13.49
C VAL A 205 -5.10 11.57 -12.77
N ASP A 206 -5.77 12.68 -13.04
CA ASP A 206 -5.52 13.96 -12.38
C ASP A 206 -6.55 14.21 -11.26
N TYR A 207 -6.06 14.33 -10.02
CA TYR A 207 -6.87 14.65 -8.85
C TYR A 207 -6.83 16.12 -8.42
N SER A 208 -6.33 17.03 -9.26
CA SER A 208 -6.13 18.45 -8.93
C SER A 208 -7.38 19.20 -8.51
N GLY A 209 -8.56 18.70 -8.86
CA GLY A 209 -9.84 19.24 -8.38
C GLY A 209 -10.30 18.75 -7.00
N SER A 210 -9.49 17.94 -6.31
CA SER A 210 -9.85 17.40 -4.99
C SER A 210 -9.67 18.43 -3.88
N ALA A 211 -10.39 18.23 -2.78
CA ALA A 211 -10.37 19.12 -1.62
C ALA A 211 -8.97 19.23 -0.99
N PRO A 212 -8.68 20.32 -0.25
CA PRO A 212 -7.52 20.38 0.63
C PRO A 212 -7.51 19.22 1.65
N GLN A 213 -6.32 18.85 2.13
CA GLN A 213 -6.17 17.87 3.19
C GLN A 213 -6.99 18.26 4.45
N GLY A 214 -7.53 17.26 5.14
CA GLY A 214 -8.28 17.41 6.38
C GLY A 214 -7.38 17.69 7.59
N GLY A 215 -8.03 17.93 8.73
CA GLY A 215 -7.36 18.20 10.01
C GLY A 215 -7.02 16.97 10.85
N GLY A 216 -7.46 15.78 10.40
CA GLY A 216 -7.35 14.50 11.09
C GLY A 216 -6.55 13.46 10.30
N GLY A 217 -6.78 12.17 10.57
CA GLY A 217 -6.13 11.03 9.91
C GLY A 217 -6.75 10.64 8.56
N VAL A 218 -7.84 11.30 8.16
CA VAL A 218 -8.55 11.11 6.89
C VAL A 218 -7.84 11.88 5.78
N ASN A 219 -6.60 11.47 5.47
CA ASN A 219 -5.85 11.98 4.32
C ASN A 219 -5.19 10.82 3.56
N GLY A 220 -5.20 10.89 2.24
CA GLY A 220 -4.52 9.97 1.34
C GLY A 220 -3.01 10.21 1.30
N THR A 221 -2.29 9.19 0.85
CA THR A 221 -0.83 9.21 0.62
C THR A 221 -0.56 9.00 -0.86
N GLN A 222 0.65 9.34 -1.33
CA GLN A 222 1.06 9.01 -2.70
C GLN A 222 0.90 7.50 -2.98
N GLY A 223 1.28 6.64 -2.02
CA GLY A 223 1.16 5.19 -2.18
C GLY A 223 -0.28 4.67 -2.23
N VAL A 224 -1.23 5.41 -1.64
CA VAL A 224 -2.67 5.15 -1.81
C VAL A 224 -3.15 5.69 -3.15
N MET A 225 -2.82 6.93 -3.52
CA MET A 225 -3.21 7.53 -4.80
C MET A 225 -2.76 6.69 -6.01
N ASP A 226 -1.53 6.18 -6.00
CA ASP A 226 -1.01 5.29 -7.04
C ASP A 226 -1.84 4.00 -7.14
N ALA A 227 -2.16 3.41 -5.98
CA ALA A 227 -2.95 2.17 -5.91
C ALA A 227 -4.40 2.40 -6.33
N SER A 228 -5.05 3.44 -5.83
CA SER A 228 -6.45 3.79 -6.09
C SER A 228 -6.68 4.26 -7.52
N SER A 229 -5.66 4.78 -8.19
CA SER A 229 -5.72 5.08 -9.63
C SER A 229 -5.60 3.81 -10.47
N GLY A 230 -4.70 2.91 -10.08
CA GLY A 230 -4.44 1.67 -10.82
C GLY A 230 -5.53 0.61 -10.68
N ILE A 231 -6.04 0.37 -9.46
CA ILE A 231 -7.00 -0.71 -9.18
C ILE A 231 -8.25 -0.63 -10.09
N PRO A 232 -8.94 0.52 -10.22
CA PRO A 232 -10.13 0.63 -11.07
C PRO A 232 -9.88 0.28 -12.54
N ILE A 233 -8.73 0.70 -13.07
CA ILE A 233 -8.32 0.44 -14.46
C ILE A 233 -7.99 -1.04 -14.63
N LEU A 234 -7.21 -1.63 -13.71
CA LEU A 234 -6.85 -3.05 -13.75
C LEU A 234 -8.08 -3.96 -13.58
N CYS A 235 -9.09 -3.54 -12.82
CA CYS A 235 -10.36 -4.26 -12.70
C CYS A 235 -11.23 -4.15 -13.96
N ALA A 236 -11.00 -3.15 -14.82
CA ALA A 236 -11.74 -2.96 -16.06
C ALA A 236 -11.12 -3.71 -17.25
N ILE A 237 -9.85 -4.13 -17.17
CA ILE A 237 -9.16 -4.89 -18.22
C ILE A 237 -9.30 -6.41 -18.03
N ASP A 238 -8.73 -7.22 -18.93
CA ASP A 238 -8.75 -8.68 -18.86
C ASP A 238 -8.14 -9.21 -17.54
N PRO A 239 -8.91 -9.93 -16.69
CA PRO A 239 -8.43 -10.42 -15.40
C PRO A 239 -7.39 -11.56 -15.51
N GLU A 240 -7.18 -12.13 -16.70
CA GLU A 240 -6.12 -13.12 -16.94
C GLU A 240 -4.73 -12.49 -17.13
N ILE A 241 -4.63 -11.15 -17.23
CA ILE A 241 -3.35 -10.45 -17.34
C ILE A 241 -2.62 -10.49 -15.98
N PRO A 242 -1.37 -11.00 -15.92
CA PRO A 242 -0.59 -10.98 -14.69
C PRO A 242 -0.34 -9.55 -14.21
N HIS A 243 -0.82 -9.19 -13.03
CA HIS A 243 -0.60 -7.86 -12.46
C HIS A 243 0.87 -7.67 -12.03
N ASN A 244 1.62 -6.91 -12.82
CA ASN A 244 3.01 -6.54 -12.54
C ASN A 244 3.33 -5.14 -13.14
N GLU A 245 4.60 -4.73 -13.11
CA GLU A 245 5.07 -3.43 -13.61
C GLU A 245 4.71 -3.18 -15.09
N GLY A 246 4.57 -4.25 -15.89
CA GLY A 246 4.11 -4.17 -17.27
C GLY A 246 2.72 -3.55 -17.40
N CYS A 247 1.82 -3.81 -16.44
CA CYS A 247 0.52 -3.16 -16.40
C CYS A 247 0.63 -1.72 -15.86
N LEU A 248 1.38 -1.54 -14.78
CA LEU A 248 1.43 -0.27 -14.04
C LEU A 248 2.08 0.85 -14.83
N ARG A 249 3.04 0.56 -15.73
CA ARG A 249 3.71 1.57 -16.57
C ARG A 249 2.79 2.29 -17.56
N HIS A 250 1.57 1.78 -17.76
CA HIS A 250 0.55 2.43 -18.58
C HIS A 250 -0.31 3.43 -17.80
N ILE A 251 -0.21 3.44 -16.48
CA ILE A 251 -1.08 4.20 -15.59
C ILE A 251 -0.23 5.22 -14.84
N SER A 252 -0.65 6.47 -14.88
CA SER A 252 -0.02 7.56 -14.12
C SER A 252 -1.08 8.35 -13.39
N CYS A 253 -0.69 9.01 -12.30
CA CYS A 253 -1.58 9.89 -11.57
C CYS A 253 -0.85 11.06 -10.92
N GLU A 254 -1.58 12.15 -10.70
CA GLU A 254 -1.06 13.33 -10.03
C GLU A 254 -2.10 14.01 -9.14
N ALA A 255 -1.59 14.75 -8.17
CA ALA A 255 -2.37 15.63 -7.29
C ALA A 255 -1.47 16.71 -6.70
N PRO A 256 -2.02 17.88 -6.36
CA PRO A 256 -1.35 18.87 -5.54
C PRO A 256 -0.98 18.28 -4.17
N GLU A 257 0.27 18.49 -3.74
CA GLU A 257 0.67 18.19 -2.36
C GLU A 257 -0.15 19.06 -1.39
N GLY A 258 -0.71 18.44 -0.35
CA GLY A 258 -1.62 19.08 0.58
C GLY A 258 -3.09 19.02 0.17
N SER A 259 -3.42 18.17 -0.79
CA SER A 259 -4.80 17.75 -1.09
C SER A 259 -5.20 16.55 -0.23
N ILE A 260 -6.50 16.26 -0.19
CA ILE A 260 -7.09 15.15 0.56
C ILE A 260 -6.60 13.77 0.08
N VAL A 261 -6.12 13.65 -1.16
CA VAL A 261 -5.58 12.41 -1.74
C VAL A 261 -4.05 12.31 -1.61
N LYS A 262 -3.37 13.45 -1.43
CA LYS A 262 -1.91 13.53 -1.33
C LYS A 262 -1.51 14.50 -0.22
N ALA A 263 -1.57 14.02 1.02
CA ALA A 263 -1.30 14.80 2.21
C ALA A 263 0.14 15.34 2.23
N LYS A 264 0.33 16.52 2.82
CA LYS A 264 1.65 17.08 3.09
C LYS A 264 2.12 16.73 4.49
N TYR A 265 3.41 16.38 4.62
CA TYR A 265 4.03 16.20 5.92
C TYR A 265 3.85 17.45 6.80
N PRO A 266 3.45 17.33 8.08
CA PRO A 266 3.34 16.10 8.89
C PRO A 266 1.90 15.63 9.12
N ALA A 267 0.99 15.76 8.16
CA ALA A 267 -0.40 15.31 8.30
C ALA A 267 -0.52 13.86 8.78
N ALA A 268 -1.62 13.55 9.46
CA ALA A 268 -1.97 12.16 9.76
C ALA A 268 -2.58 11.49 8.52
N THR A 269 -2.31 10.20 8.36
CA THR A 269 -2.64 9.36 7.21
C THR A 269 -3.22 8.00 7.61
N ALA A 270 -3.50 7.77 8.90
CA ALA A 270 -3.93 6.48 9.42
C ALA A 270 -5.15 5.89 8.71
N MET A 271 -6.04 6.73 8.18
CA MET A 271 -7.24 6.29 7.46
C MET A 271 -7.05 6.20 5.94
N ALA A 272 -5.85 6.46 5.40
CA ALA A 272 -5.61 6.59 3.96
C ALA A 272 -6.12 5.38 3.15
N THR A 273 -5.90 4.16 3.64
CA THR A 273 -6.31 2.90 3.00
C THR A 273 -7.80 2.60 3.10
N LEU A 274 -8.55 3.40 3.88
CA LEU A 274 -9.99 3.27 4.07
C LEU A 274 -10.71 4.38 3.29
N THR A 275 -10.96 5.51 3.94
CA THR A 275 -11.84 6.56 3.43
C THR A 275 -11.29 7.24 2.18
N PRO A 276 -10.04 7.74 2.13
CA PRO A 276 -9.49 8.30 0.90
C PRO A 276 -9.40 7.29 -0.24
N ALA A 277 -8.80 6.11 -0.01
CA ALA A 277 -8.65 5.08 -1.05
C ALA A 277 -9.98 4.70 -1.71
N THR A 278 -11.03 4.49 -0.92
CA THR A 278 -12.35 4.16 -1.45
C THR A 278 -12.94 5.29 -2.27
N GLN A 279 -12.85 6.54 -1.81
CA GLN A 279 -13.38 7.68 -2.58
C GLN A 279 -12.56 7.96 -3.85
N GLU A 280 -11.24 7.79 -3.82
CA GLU A 280 -10.39 7.86 -5.01
C GLU A 280 -10.80 6.82 -6.05
N MET A 281 -10.95 5.55 -5.65
CA MET A 281 -11.40 4.47 -6.54
C MET A 281 -12.80 4.73 -7.11
N GLU A 282 -13.73 5.21 -6.30
CA GLU A 282 -15.08 5.62 -6.73
C GLU A 282 -15.06 6.72 -7.79
N ALA A 283 -14.22 7.73 -7.61
CA ALA A 283 -14.10 8.81 -8.59
C ALA A 283 -13.56 8.28 -9.93
N VAL A 284 -12.56 7.40 -9.90
CA VAL A 284 -12.00 6.79 -11.12
C VAL A 284 -13.00 5.85 -11.80
N TRP A 285 -13.74 5.01 -11.06
CA TRP A 285 -14.79 4.17 -11.66
C TRP A 285 -15.89 5.01 -12.30
N LYS A 286 -16.37 6.08 -11.65
CA LYS A 286 -17.38 6.96 -12.26
C LYS A 286 -16.90 7.66 -13.52
N ALA A 287 -15.60 7.98 -13.60
CA ALA A 287 -14.99 8.47 -14.82
C ALA A 287 -14.98 7.37 -15.90
N LEU A 288 -14.43 6.19 -15.60
CA LEU A 288 -14.32 5.07 -16.54
C LEU A 288 -15.68 4.56 -17.05
N ALA A 289 -16.73 4.58 -16.22
CA ALA A 289 -18.07 4.14 -16.59
C ALA A 289 -18.68 4.95 -17.74
N GLN A 290 -18.17 6.15 -18.03
CA GLN A 290 -18.58 6.95 -19.19
C GLN A 290 -18.00 6.42 -20.51
N ALA A 291 -16.89 5.68 -20.43
CA ALA A 291 -16.18 5.11 -21.58
C ALA A 291 -16.47 3.61 -21.75
N THR A 292 -16.50 2.86 -20.63
CA THR A 292 -16.63 1.40 -20.60
C THR A 292 -17.65 0.92 -19.56
N PRO A 293 -18.93 1.34 -19.64
CA PRO A 293 -19.94 1.02 -18.62
C PRO A 293 -20.09 -0.49 -18.34
N ASP A 294 -19.96 -1.34 -19.37
CA ASP A 294 -20.12 -2.80 -19.24
C ASP A 294 -18.91 -3.51 -18.59
N ARG A 295 -17.81 -2.79 -18.37
CA ARG A 295 -16.56 -3.31 -17.79
C ARG A 295 -16.20 -2.64 -16.46
N THR A 296 -16.98 -1.64 -16.05
CA THR A 296 -16.69 -0.82 -14.87
C THR A 296 -17.63 -1.19 -13.75
N SER A 297 -17.08 -1.43 -12.56
CA SER A 297 -17.89 -1.66 -11.37
C SER A 297 -18.78 -0.46 -11.08
N ALA A 298 -20.04 -0.70 -10.69
CA ALA A 298 -20.96 0.37 -10.30
C ALA A 298 -20.57 1.06 -8.97
N GLY A 299 -19.57 0.50 -8.28
CA GLY A 299 -18.99 1.05 -7.06
C GLY A 299 -18.51 -0.06 -6.13
N TYR A 300 -18.04 0.35 -4.97
CA TYR A 300 -17.54 -0.52 -3.92
C TYR A 300 -18.41 -0.36 -2.69
N GLY A 301 -18.71 -1.48 -2.03
CA GLY A 301 -19.33 -1.48 -0.71
C GLY A 301 -18.42 -0.70 0.22
N SER A 302 -18.88 0.50 0.58
CA SER A 302 -18.06 1.52 1.19
C SER A 302 -17.46 1.00 2.50
N PHE A 303 -16.14 0.78 2.50
CA PHE A 303 -15.33 0.20 3.59
C PHE A 303 -15.14 1.18 4.78
N GLN A 304 -16.09 2.09 5.00
CA GLN A 304 -15.97 3.29 5.84
C GLN A 304 -16.09 3.00 7.34
N CYS A 305 -16.60 1.83 7.71
CA CYS A 305 -16.74 1.42 9.10
C CYS A 305 -15.85 0.20 9.37
N CYS A 306 -14.59 0.44 9.72
CA CYS A 306 -13.70 -0.56 10.29
C CYS A 306 -13.59 -0.34 11.80
N PRO A 307 -14.51 -0.87 12.62
CA PRO A 307 -14.41 -0.69 14.06
C PRO A 307 -13.18 -1.43 14.58
N SER A 308 -12.29 -0.67 15.22
CA SER A 308 -11.26 -1.21 16.10
C SER A 308 -11.84 -1.40 17.49
N LEU A 309 -11.86 -2.63 17.97
CA LEU A 309 -12.30 -2.99 19.31
C LEU A 309 -11.10 -3.49 20.09
N SER A 310 -10.98 -3.08 21.34
CA SER A 310 -9.92 -3.53 22.23
C SER A 310 -10.43 -3.66 23.65
N GLY A 311 -9.87 -4.58 24.43
CA GLY A 311 -10.20 -4.71 25.83
C GLY A 311 -9.40 -5.79 26.55
N ILE A 312 -9.90 -6.14 27.74
CA ILE A 312 -9.37 -7.21 28.56
C ILE A 312 -10.45 -8.30 28.65
N ASP A 313 -10.08 -9.51 28.23
CA ASP A 313 -10.90 -10.71 28.38
C ASP A 313 -10.65 -11.33 29.76
N ASN A 314 -11.69 -11.37 30.58
CA ASN A 314 -11.65 -11.93 31.94
C ASN A 314 -12.32 -13.31 32.03
N ARG A 315 -12.57 -13.98 30.89
CA ARG A 315 -13.24 -15.30 30.87
C ARG A 315 -12.29 -16.45 31.20
N GLY A 316 -10.98 -16.27 31.04
CA GLY A 316 -9.94 -17.25 31.39
C GLY A 316 -9.47 -17.13 32.84
N ASP A 317 -8.54 -18.01 33.23
CA ASP A 317 -7.92 -17.98 34.57
C ASP A 317 -7.09 -16.70 34.80
N GLU A 318 -6.56 -16.11 33.73
CA GLU A 318 -5.78 -14.87 33.75
C GLU A 318 -6.37 -13.83 32.78
N PRO A 319 -6.45 -12.54 33.16
CA PRO A 319 -6.87 -11.47 32.26
C PRO A 319 -5.99 -11.40 31.02
N THR A 320 -6.59 -11.45 29.83
CA THR A 320 -5.87 -11.43 28.55
C THR A 320 -6.25 -10.20 27.73
N GLU A 321 -5.27 -9.43 27.28
CA GLU A 321 -5.52 -8.31 26.37
C GLU A 321 -5.92 -8.83 24.98
N TRP A 322 -6.91 -8.18 24.38
CA TRP A 322 -7.34 -8.49 23.02
C TRP A 322 -7.64 -7.22 22.25
N ALA A 323 -7.47 -7.30 20.93
CA ALA A 323 -8.01 -6.32 20.00
C ALA A 323 -8.40 -6.99 18.69
N ALA A 324 -9.31 -6.36 17.96
CA ALA A 324 -9.78 -6.78 16.67
C ALA A 324 -10.09 -5.56 15.81
N VAL A 325 -9.66 -5.60 14.55
CA VAL A 325 -10.14 -4.70 13.50
C VAL A 325 -11.10 -5.52 12.64
N LEU A 326 -12.36 -5.08 12.58
CA LEU A 326 -13.36 -5.77 11.78
C LEU A 326 -13.44 -5.13 10.40
N PHE A 327 -13.08 -5.90 9.38
CA PHE A 327 -13.20 -5.49 7.98
C PHE A 327 -14.55 -5.98 7.44
N ASN A 328 -15.41 -5.05 7.01
CA ASN A 328 -16.68 -5.37 6.37
C ASN A 328 -16.80 -4.62 5.06
N GLY A 329 -16.83 -5.35 3.94
CA GLY A 329 -17.08 -4.79 2.62
C GLY A 329 -17.63 -5.81 1.66
N ALA A 330 -18.25 -5.30 0.60
CA ALA A 330 -18.78 -6.04 -0.52
C ALA A 330 -18.41 -5.30 -1.81
N SER A 331 -18.33 -5.96 -2.96
CA SER A 331 -18.23 -5.25 -4.24
C SER A 331 -19.63 -4.81 -4.70
N GLY A 332 -19.72 -3.67 -5.39
CA GLY A 332 -20.90 -3.34 -6.18
C GLY A 332 -21.04 -4.29 -7.38
N GLY A 333 -22.25 -4.35 -7.93
CA GLY A 333 -22.55 -5.13 -9.14
C GLY A 333 -21.98 -4.53 -10.40
#